data_AF-A0A0Q5THR9-F1
#
_entry.id   AF-A0A0Q5THR9-F1
#
_cell.length_a   1.000
_cell.length_b   1.000
_cell.length_c   1.000
_cell.angle_alpha   90.00
_cell.angle_beta   90.00
_cell.angle_gamma   90.00
#
_symmetry.space_group_name_H-M   'P 1'
#
loop_
_entity.id
_entity.type
_entity.pdbx_description
1 polymer ?
#
loop_
_entity_poly.entity_id
_entity_poly.type
_entity_poly.pdbx_seq_one_letter_code
_entity_poly.pdbx_strand_id
1 'polypeptide(L)'
;MENLSQEEINQIQLYVHQLMEAEERKRFELRMQSDPAFAEEVEIRRIAQIYRFTKVKDHLLELRDQMMANGQLSREKEDLPLKEIPLLRPQQDSTPEKETQVVSLWPTRLAAAAVVLIVLGFGAWLWNSQKHTGDNVATDSNEENVINPSAADMVAVFISEASQPRGNVPRKLKKAVGAFENQQTDEAIRLLKNRRLSLLPRKKDEYGAGEKGVQENTDPVLESFRKFYLGVSYLSKGEAARALTYLQEVKNPLRDEARWYTALAHLKNNDPGKARVILQSIKNDSASKFNTEAGQLLNELK
;
A
#
# COMPACT_ATOMS: atom_id res chain seq x y z
N MET A 1 -23.50 -15.71 2.82
CA MET A 1 -22.20 -15.90 2.15
C MET A 1 -21.81 -17.33 2.39
N GLU A 2 -21.53 -18.10 1.34
CA GLU A 2 -20.89 -19.39 1.53
C GLU A 2 -19.51 -19.15 2.15
N ASN A 3 -19.18 -19.91 3.19
CA ASN A 3 -17.82 -19.90 3.73
C ASN A 3 -16.93 -20.60 2.71
N LEU A 4 -16.15 -19.82 1.97
CA LEU A 4 -15.11 -20.38 1.11
C LEU A 4 -14.17 -21.24 1.94
N SER A 5 -13.81 -22.38 1.37
CA SER A 5 -12.77 -23.22 1.92
C SER A 5 -11.43 -22.48 1.93
N GLN A 6 -10.53 -22.90 2.82
CA GLN A 6 -9.18 -22.34 2.86
C GLN A 6 -8.44 -22.51 1.52
N GLU A 7 -8.71 -23.61 0.82
CA GLU A 7 -8.17 -23.89 -0.51
C GLU A 7 -8.64 -22.85 -1.54
N GLU A 8 -9.93 -22.54 -1.55
CA GLU A 8 -10.48 -21.51 -2.45
C GLU A 8 -9.92 -20.13 -2.15
N ILE A 9 -9.75 -19.81 -0.86
CA ILE A 9 -9.09 -18.57 -0.45
C ILE A 9 -7.67 -18.50 -1.00
N ASN A 10 -6.90 -19.59 -0.92
CA ASN A 10 -5.54 -19.66 -1.44
C ASN A 10 -5.51 -19.52 -2.96
N GLN A 11 -6.42 -20.20 -3.67
CA GLN A 11 -6.54 -20.09 -5.13
C GLN A 11 -6.88 -18.66 -5.56
N ILE A 12 -7.80 -18.00 -4.86
CA ILE A 12 -8.11 -16.59 -5.12
C ILE A 12 -6.86 -15.74 -4.93
N GLN A 13 -6.09 -15.94 -3.86
CA GLN A 13 -4.86 -15.19 -3.65
C GLN A 13 -3.84 -15.42 -4.78
N LEU A 14 -3.59 -16.67 -5.18
CA LEU A 14 -2.70 -16.99 -6.29
C LEU A 14 -3.15 -16.31 -7.60
N TYR A 15 -4.45 -16.34 -7.88
CA TYR A 15 -5.02 -15.70 -9.06
C TYR A 15 -4.82 -14.18 -9.04
N VAL A 16 -5.14 -13.52 -7.92
CA VAL A 16 -5.02 -12.07 -7.81
C VAL A 16 -3.55 -11.62 -7.83
N HIS A 17 -2.63 -12.40 -7.28
CA HIS A 17 -1.19 -12.14 -7.33
C HIS A 17 -0.52 -12.54 -8.67
N GLN A 18 -1.28 -13.08 -9.64
CA GLN A 18 -0.76 -13.59 -10.92
C GLN A 18 0.29 -14.71 -10.75
N LEU A 19 0.18 -15.51 -9.67
CA LEU A 19 1.06 -16.64 -9.36
C LEU A 19 0.46 -18.00 -9.75
N MET A 20 -0.73 -18.00 -10.34
CA MET A 20 -1.43 -19.22 -10.76
C MET A 20 -0.93 -19.70 -12.12
N GLU A 21 -0.69 -21.01 -12.26
CA GLU A 21 -0.29 -21.63 -13.52
C GLU A 21 -1.34 -21.43 -14.62
N ALA A 22 -0.93 -21.40 -15.89
CA ALA A 22 -1.81 -21.03 -17.00
C ALA A 22 -3.08 -21.90 -17.11
N GLU A 23 -2.95 -23.22 -16.94
CA GLU A 23 -4.10 -24.15 -16.99
C GLU A 23 -4.98 -24.07 -15.74
N GLU A 24 -4.40 -23.81 -14.57
CA GLU A 24 -5.16 -23.57 -13.34
C GLU A 24 -5.95 -22.27 -13.43
N ARG A 25 -5.31 -21.22 -13.93
CA ARG A 25 -5.92 -19.91 -14.18
C ARG A 25 -7.11 -20.02 -15.12
N LYS A 26 -6.98 -20.77 -16.21
CA LYS A 26 -8.08 -20.99 -17.15
C LYS A 26 -9.28 -21.68 -16.50
N ARG A 27 -9.04 -22.71 -15.67
CA ARG A 27 -10.10 -23.40 -14.90
C ARG A 27 -10.73 -22.47 -13.87
N PHE A 28 -9.92 -21.64 -13.21
CA PHE A 28 -10.38 -20.64 -12.25
C PHE A 28 -11.27 -19.59 -12.92
N GLU A 29 -10.87 -19.08 -14.08
CA GLU A 29 -11.65 -18.12 -14.88
C GLU A 29 -12.95 -18.73 -15.41
N LEU A 30 -12.93 -19.98 -15.87
CA LEU A 30 -14.16 -20.71 -16.22
C LEU A 30 -15.10 -20.86 -15.03
N ARG A 31 -14.56 -21.11 -13.83
CA ARG A 31 -15.34 -21.14 -12.59
C ARG A 31 -15.94 -19.77 -12.28
N MET A 32 -15.20 -18.68 -12.40
CA MET A 32 -15.76 -17.33 -12.20
C MET A 32 -16.90 -17.03 -13.19
N GLN A 33 -16.86 -17.58 -14.41
CA GLN A 33 -17.94 -17.42 -15.38
C GLN A 33 -19.19 -18.23 -14.99
N SER A 34 -19.01 -19.45 -14.46
CA SER A 34 -20.12 -20.34 -14.11
C SER A 34 -20.69 -20.11 -12.70
N ASP A 35 -19.89 -19.54 -11.80
CA ASP A 35 -20.24 -19.25 -10.41
C ASP A 35 -20.13 -17.73 -10.11
N PRO A 36 -21.25 -17.00 -10.28
CA PRO A 36 -21.35 -15.58 -9.95
C PRO A 36 -20.94 -15.19 -8.53
N ALA A 37 -21.19 -16.06 -7.54
CA ALA A 37 -20.90 -15.76 -6.14
C ALA A 37 -19.40 -15.90 -5.87
N PHE A 38 -18.76 -16.89 -6.47
CA PHE A 38 -17.30 -17.02 -6.43
C PHE A 38 -16.60 -15.84 -7.12
N ALA A 39 -17.08 -15.42 -8.28
CA ALA A 39 -16.54 -14.26 -9.00
C ALA A 39 -16.62 -12.96 -8.17
N GLU A 40 -17.72 -12.75 -7.43
CA GLU A 40 -17.86 -11.63 -6.49
C GLU A 40 -16.74 -11.62 -5.45
N GLU A 41 -16.49 -12.75 -4.79
CA GLU A 41 -15.44 -12.81 -3.78
C GLU A 41 -14.06 -12.53 -4.39
N VAL A 42 -13.78 -13.12 -5.56
CA VAL A 42 -12.50 -12.90 -6.25
C VAL A 42 -12.29 -11.41 -6.51
N GLU A 43 -13.32 -10.73 -6.98
CA GLU A 43 -13.26 -9.31 -7.28
C GLU A 43 -13.14 -8.46 -6.01
N ILE A 44 -13.86 -8.79 -4.93
CA ILE A 44 -13.68 -8.13 -3.62
C ILE A 44 -12.23 -8.25 -3.15
N ARG A 45 -11.63 -9.44 -3.27
CA ARG A 45 -10.23 -9.69 -2.85
C ARG A 45 -9.23 -9.03 -3.78
N ARG A 46 -9.49 -8.99 -5.09
CA ARG A 46 -8.69 -8.25 -6.06
C ARG A 46 -8.70 -6.76 -5.78
N ILE A 47 -9.88 -6.19 -5.58
CA ILE A 47 -10.08 -4.80 -5.21
C ILE A 47 -9.34 -4.50 -3.90
N ALA A 48 -9.50 -5.34 -2.88
CA ALA A 48 -8.76 -5.22 -1.63
C ALA A 48 -7.24 -5.23 -1.83
N GLN A 49 -6.73 -6.09 -2.72
CA GLN A 49 -5.32 -6.18 -3.03
C GLN A 49 -4.80 -4.96 -3.80
N ILE A 50 -5.51 -4.52 -4.85
CA ILE A 50 -5.15 -3.32 -5.61
C ILE A 50 -5.06 -2.13 -4.65
N TYR A 51 -6.07 -1.98 -3.78
CA TYR A 51 -6.08 -0.92 -2.78
C TYR A 51 -4.98 -1.05 -1.73
N ARG A 52 -4.51 -2.26 -1.43
CA ARG A 52 -3.37 -2.49 -0.51
C ARG A 52 -2.04 -1.99 -1.08
N PHE A 53 -1.87 -1.93 -2.40
CA PHE A 53 -0.56 -1.72 -3.02
C PHE A 53 -0.34 -0.32 -3.61
N THR A 54 -1.38 0.35 -4.13
CA THR A 54 -1.15 1.49 -5.03
C THR A 54 -1.05 2.87 -4.39
N LYS A 55 -1.59 3.09 -3.17
CA LYS A 55 -1.63 4.45 -2.56
C LYS A 55 -1.20 4.51 -1.11
N VAL A 56 -1.20 3.39 -0.40
CA VAL A 56 -0.68 3.29 0.97
C VAL A 56 0.79 3.72 0.98
N LYS A 57 1.60 3.18 0.05
CA LYS A 57 3.03 3.49 -0.03
C LYS A 57 3.30 4.99 -0.25
N ASP A 58 2.62 5.63 -1.20
CA ASP A 58 2.81 7.05 -1.49
C ASP A 58 2.42 7.92 -0.27
N HIS A 59 1.30 7.60 0.37
CA HIS A 59 0.87 8.34 1.55
C HIS A 59 1.76 8.09 2.77
N LEU A 60 2.37 6.90 2.87
CA LEU A 60 3.37 6.61 3.90
C LEU A 60 4.66 7.40 3.69
N LEU A 61 5.11 7.52 2.45
CA LEU A 61 6.26 8.34 2.11
C LEU A 61 5.97 9.82 2.42
N GLU A 62 4.80 10.32 2.02
CA GLU A 62 4.37 11.69 2.33
C GLU A 62 4.25 11.92 3.85
N LEU A 63 3.62 11.00 4.58
CA LEU A 63 3.48 11.12 6.03
C LEU A 63 4.84 11.09 6.72
N ARG A 64 5.76 10.21 6.29
CA ARG A 64 7.14 10.19 6.78
C ARG A 64 7.81 11.54 6.54
N ASP A 65 7.71 12.07 5.33
CA ASP A 65 8.34 13.34 4.97
C ASP A 65 7.75 14.52 5.78
N GLN A 66 6.45 14.51 6.04
CA GLN A 66 5.79 15.47 6.95
C GLN A 66 6.32 15.34 8.40
N MET A 67 6.47 14.11 8.89
CA MET A 67 6.99 13.86 10.23
C MET A 67 8.46 14.28 10.37
N MET A 68 9.26 14.09 9.31
CA MET A 68 10.63 14.60 9.22
C MET A 68 10.68 16.13 9.21
N ALA A 69 9.82 16.78 8.40
CA ALA A 69 9.75 18.23 8.32
C ALA A 69 9.35 18.88 9.66
N ASN A 70 8.50 18.22 10.43
CA ASN A 70 8.05 18.69 11.73
C ASN A 70 9.01 18.33 12.89
N GLY A 71 10.18 17.73 12.59
CA GLY A 71 11.15 17.31 13.60
C GLY A 71 10.66 16.18 14.52
N GLN A 72 9.57 15.49 14.14
CA GLN A 72 9.06 14.33 14.88
C GLN A 72 9.86 13.06 14.55
N LEU A 73 10.53 13.04 13.40
CA LEU A 73 11.53 12.05 13.03
C LEU A 73 12.85 12.78 12.84
N SER A 74 13.89 12.36 13.57
CA SER A 74 15.23 12.88 13.36
C SER A 74 15.77 12.32 12.06
N ARG A 75 16.30 13.19 11.20
CA ARG A 75 17.17 12.78 10.10
C ARG A 75 18.40 12.15 10.72
N GLU A 76 18.37 10.85 10.96
CA GLU A 76 19.55 10.08 11.30
C GLU A 76 20.53 10.38 10.17
N LYS A 77 21.53 11.21 10.48
CA LYS A 77 22.62 11.44 9.55
C LYS A 77 23.19 10.06 9.32
N GLU A 78 23.24 9.67 8.05
CA GLU A 78 23.83 8.45 7.54
C GLU A 78 25.36 8.46 7.73
N ASP A 79 25.82 8.94 8.90
CA ASP A 79 27.15 8.76 9.45
C ASP A 79 27.09 7.49 10.32
N LEU A 80 26.69 6.37 9.73
CA LEU A 80 27.02 5.07 10.31
C LEU A 80 28.54 4.98 10.23
N PRO A 81 29.30 5.05 11.36
CA PRO A 81 30.66 4.54 11.29
C PRO A 81 30.52 3.09 10.87
N LEU A 82 31.08 2.75 9.70
CA LEU A 82 31.43 1.37 9.38
C LEU A 82 32.39 0.92 10.47
N LYS A 83 31.83 0.49 11.60
CA LYS A 83 32.56 -0.21 12.64
C LYS A 83 32.94 -1.50 11.94
N GLU A 84 34.19 -1.52 11.48
CA GLU A 84 34.82 -2.65 10.83
C GLU A 84 34.34 -3.90 11.53
N ILE A 85 33.52 -4.71 10.86
CA ILE A 85 33.21 -6.05 11.33
C ILE A 85 34.59 -6.69 11.47
N PRO A 86 35.01 -7.11 12.68
CA PRO A 86 36.24 -7.86 12.81
C PRO A 86 36.04 -9.09 11.93
N LEU A 87 36.71 -9.10 10.78
CA LEU A 87 36.79 -10.28 9.93
C LEU A 87 37.27 -11.39 10.86
N LEU A 88 36.38 -12.34 11.16
CA LEU A 88 36.75 -13.60 11.75
C LEU A 88 37.81 -14.19 10.83
N ARG A 89 39.08 -13.98 11.19
CA ARG A 89 40.17 -14.75 10.61
C ARG A 89 39.83 -16.20 10.89
N PRO A 90 39.70 -17.06 9.87
CA PRO A 90 39.79 -18.48 10.10
C PRO A 90 41.08 -18.71 10.89
N GLN A 91 41.00 -19.36 12.06
CA GLN A 91 42.21 -19.92 12.66
C GLN A 91 42.70 -20.99 11.68
N GLN A 92 43.67 -20.58 10.88
CA GLN A 92 44.35 -21.42 9.92
C GLN A 92 45.40 -22.21 10.71
N ASP A 93 45.10 -23.50 10.93
CA ASP A 93 46.04 -24.47 11.45
C ASP A 93 47.32 -24.46 10.62
N SER A 94 48.44 -24.39 11.32
CA SER A 94 49.78 -24.39 10.76
C SER A 94 50.16 -25.76 10.20
N THR A 95 50.25 -25.85 8.88
CA THR A 95 51.08 -26.86 8.20
C THR A 95 52.17 -26.15 7.37
N PRO A 96 53.41 -26.66 7.35
CA PRO A 96 54.55 -25.93 6.82
C PRO A 96 54.62 -25.94 5.28
N GLU A 97 54.70 -24.72 4.74
CA GLU A 97 55.73 -24.24 3.80
C GLU A 97 56.01 -25.07 2.53
N LYS A 98 55.46 -24.59 1.41
CA LYS A 98 56.14 -24.65 0.11
C LYS A 98 56.11 -23.27 -0.53
N GLU A 99 57.30 -22.69 -0.66
CA GLU A 99 57.56 -21.41 -1.30
C GLU A 99 57.06 -21.42 -2.75
N THR A 100 56.32 -20.38 -3.15
CA THR A 100 56.23 -20.02 -4.57
C THR A 100 56.15 -18.51 -4.72
N GLN A 101 56.95 -18.02 -5.67
CA GLN A 101 57.36 -16.63 -5.83
C GLN A 101 56.25 -15.70 -6.33
N VAL A 102 56.28 -14.51 -5.74
CA VAL A 102 55.92 -13.15 -6.18
C VAL A 102 55.55 -12.96 -7.66
N VAL A 103 54.41 -12.30 -7.91
CA VAL A 103 54.34 -11.19 -8.87
C VAL A 103 53.50 -10.05 -8.28
N SER A 104 54.12 -8.89 -8.18
CA SER A 104 53.57 -7.60 -7.77
C SER A 104 52.79 -6.94 -8.91
N LEU A 105 51.73 -6.19 -8.59
CA LEU A 105 51.17 -5.13 -9.44
C LEU A 105 50.22 -4.25 -8.61
N TRP A 106 50.78 -3.18 -8.05
CA TRP A 106 50.07 -1.91 -7.84
C TRP A 106 50.28 -1.03 -9.09
N PRO A 107 49.55 0.08 -9.32
CA PRO A 107 48.45 0.67 -8.55
C PRO A 107 47.25 1.10 -9.43
N THR A 108 46.13 1.52 -8.84
CA THR A 108 45.33 2.63 -9.39
C THR A 108 44.47 3.26 -8.28
N ARG A 109 44.91 4.44 -7.83
CA ARG A 109 44.01 5.48 -7.34
C ARG A 109 43.45 6.18 -8.57
N LEU A 110 42.13 6.36 -8.67
CA LEU A 110 41.46 7.45 -9.37
C LEU A 110 39.93 7.40 -9.15
N ALA A 111 39.32 8.58 -9.15
CA ALA A 111 37.88 8.88 -9.24
C ALA A 111 37.05 8.93 -7.94
N ALA A 112 37.40 9.86 -7.05
CA ALA A 112 36.40 10.60 -6.26
C ALA A 112 36.15 11.96 -6.94
N ALA A 113 35.35 12.00 -8.01
CA ALA A 113 34.95 13.25 -8.67
C ALA A 113 33.66 13.13 -9.53
N ALA A 114 32.74 12.21 -9.22
CA ALA A 114 31.50 12.07 -10.00
C ALA A 114 30.24 12.61 -9.30
N VAL A 115 30.28 12.88 -7.98
CA VAL A 115 29.06 13.22 -7.23
C VAL A 115 28.75 14.73 -7.22
N VAL A 116 29.75 15.60 -7.46
CA VAL A 116 29.53 17.06 -7.47
C VAL A 116 28.89 17.57 -8.77
N LEU A 117 29.09 16.87 -9.90
CA LEU A 117 28.49 17.28 -11.18
C LEU A 117 27.01 16.87 -11.32
N ILE A 118 26.57 15.81 -10.64
CA ILE A 118 25.17 15.38 -10.65
C ILE A 118 24.30 16.36 -9.85
N VAL A 119 24.81 16.88 -8.73
CA VAL A 119 24.09 17.86 -7.89
C VAL A 119 24.00 19.25 -8.55
N LEU A 120 25.03 19.68 -9.28
CA LEU A 120 24.97 20.95 -10.03
C LEU A 120 24.19 20.83 -11.35
N GLY A 121 24.22 19.68 -12.02
CA GLY A 121 23.46 19.42 -13.25
C GLY A 121 21.95 19.38 -13.04
N PHE A 122 21.48 18.75 -11.95
CA PHE A 122 20.05 18.70 -11.64
C PHE A 122 19.47 20.05 -11.18
N GLY A 123 20.28 20.86 -10.48
CA GLY A 123 19.88 22.20 -10.04
C GLY A 123 19.69 23.19 -11.20
N ALA A 124 20.56 23.14 -12.22
CA ALA A 124 20.46 23.99 -13.39
C ALA A 124 19.27 23.61 -14.31
N TRP A 125 18.93 22.32 -14.37
CA TRP A 125 17.79 21.85 -15.17
C TRP A 125 16.45 22.29 -14.57
N LEU A 126 16.29 22.26 -13.25
CA LEU A 126 15.06 22.74 -12.59
C LEU A 126 14.85 24.27 -12.71
N TRP A 127 15.93 25.04 -12.78
CA TRP A 127 15.84 26.50 -12.97
C TRP A 127 15.41 26.88 -14.40
N ASN A 128 15.78 26.08 -15.41
CA ASN A 128 15.44 26.37 -16.80
C ASN A 128 13.98 26.00 -17.16
N SER A 129 13.38 25.04 -16.45
CA SER A 129 12.00 24.59 -16.69
C SER A 129 10.91 25.58 -16.25
N GLN A 130 11.25 26.64 -15.50
CA GLN A 130 10.30 27.66 -15.03
C GLN A 130 10.13 28.88 -15.97
N LYS A 131 10.86 28.98 -17.10
CA LYS A 131 10.85 30.20 -17.92
C LYS A 131 10.03 30.18 -19.21
N HIS A 132 9.28 29.13 -19.51
CA HIS A 132 8.47 29.09 -20.73
C HIS A 132 6.99 28.83 -20.44
N THR A 133 6.29 29.87 -20.01
CA THR A 133 4.85 30.03 -20.26
C THR A 133 4.62 31.43 -20.81
N GLY A 134 4.65 31.53 -22.13
CA GLY A 134 4.46 32.77 -22.86
C GLY A 134 5.01 32.66 -24.28
N ASP A 135 4.22 32.06 -25.17
CA ASP A 135 3.83 32.63 -26.47
C ASP A 135 3.47 31.56 -27.50
N ASN A 136 2.36 31.84 -28.19
CA ASN A 136 1.77 31.02 -29.24
C ASN A 136 2.66 30.98 -30.49
N VAL A 137 3.08 29.79 -30.95
CA VAL A 137 3.45 29.56 -32.35
C VAL A 137 3.05 28.14 -32.73
N ALA A 138 2.31 28.04 -33.82
CA ALA A 138 1.95 26.79 -34.47
C ALA A 138 3.19 26.18 -35.16
N THR A 139 3.49 24.93 -34.85
CA THR A 139 4.30 24.06 -35.69
C THR A 139 3.74 22.66 -35.70
N ASP A 140 3.47 22.23 -36.93
CA ASP A 140 3.14 20.90 -37.40
C ASP A 140 4.34 19.95 -37.17
N SER A 141 4.14 18.91 -36.37
CA SER A 141 5.03 17.75 -36.33
C SER A 141 4.27 16.55 -35.78
N ASN A 142 4.06 15.56 -36.65
CA ASN A 142 3.74 14.18 -36.32
C ASN A 142 4.77 13.62 -35.33
N GLU A 143 4.42 13.58 -34.05
CA GLU A 143 5.01 12.67 -33.06
C GLU A 143 3.94 11.64 -32.67
N GLU A 144 4.30 10.36 -32.79
CA GLU A 144 3.50 9.25 -32.29
C GLU A 144 3.21 9.46 -30.81
N ASN A 145 1.97 9.83 -30.53
CA ASN A 145 1.42 10.01 -29.20
C ASN A 145 1.31 8.64 -28.52
N VAL A 146 2.35 8.23 -27.80
CA VAL A 146 2.27 7.13 -26.83
C VAL A 146 1.44 7.63 -25.66
N ILE A 147 0.11 7.45 -25.79
CA ILE A 147 -0.86 7.70 -24.73
C ILE A 147 -0.53 6.73 -23.58
N ASN A 148 0.10 7.23 -22.52
CA ASN A 148 0.14 6.53 -21.25
C ASN A 148 -1.28 6.62 -20.64
N PRO A 149 -2.02 5.50 -20.52
CA PRO A 149 -3.38 5.54 -20.01
C PRO A 149 -3.38 6.00 -18.55
N SER A 150 -4.29 6.92 -18.21
CA SER A 150 -4.55 7.30 -16.81
C SER A 150 -4.94 6.07 -16.00
N ALA A 151 -4.72 6.09 -14.67
CA ALA A 151 -5.27 5.05 -13.79
C ALA A 151 -6.80 4.91 -13.95
N ALA A 152 -7.50 5.99 -14.32
CA ALA A 152 -8.91 5.95 -14.68
C ALA A 152 -9.18 5.23 -16.02
N ASP A 153 -8.29 5.34 -17.00
CA ASP A 153 -8.39 4.68 -18.30
C ASP A 153 -8.04 3.20 -18.20
N MET A 154 -7.05 2.83 -17.38
CA MET A 154 -6.75 1.42 -17.07
C MET A 154 -7.91 0.75 -16.32
N VAL A 155 -8.60 1.49 -15.44
CA VAL A 155 -9.82 1.04 -14.77
C VAL A 155 -11.00 0.98 -15.75
N ALA A 156 -11.10 1.90 -16.71
CA ALA A 156 -12.18 1.92 -17.71
C ALA A 156 -12.04 0.81 -18.77
N VAL A 157 -10.81 0.51 -19.23
CA VAL A 157 -10.51 -0.60 -20.15
C VAL A 157 -10.84 -1.94 -19.49
N PHE A 158 -10.45 -2.13 -18.22
CA PHE A 158 -10.78 -3.35 -17.45
C PHE A 158 -12.27 -3.50 -17.10
N ILE A 159 -13.00 -2.39 -16.91
CA ILE A 159 -14.45 -2.40 -16.66
C ILE A 159 -15.24 -2.64 -17.96
N SER A 160 -14.67 -2.35 -19.14
CA SER A 160 -15.36 -2.54 -20.43
C SER A 160 -15.42 -3.99 -20.92
N GLU A 161 -14.51 -4.85 -20.43
CA GLU A 161 -14.40 -6.25 -20.88
C GLU A 161 -14.99 -7.26 -19.87
N ALA A 162 -15.28 -6.83 -18.63
CA ALA A 162 -15.94 -7.61 -17.59
C ALA A 162 -17.45 -7.31 -17.52
N SER A 163 -18.19 -7.69 -18.55
CA SER A 163 -19.66 -7.58 -18.53
C SER A 163 -20.29 -8.67 -17.63
N GLN A 164 -20.46 -8.31 -16.34
CA GLN A 164 -21.34 -8.84 -15.28
C GLN A 164 -21.11 -10.30 -14.81
N PRO A 165 -20.83 -10.50 -13.49
CA PRO A 165 -21.93 -10.86 -12.60
C PRO A 165 -21.90 -10.22 -11.19
N ARG A 166 -22.97 -10.48 -10.44
CA ARG A 166 -23.56 -9.70 -9.34
C ARG A 166 -22.81 -9.82 -8.02
N GLY A 167 -21.66 -9.16 -7.95
CA GLY A 167 -21.00 -8.85 -6.70
C GLY A 167 -20.79 -7.38 -6.45
N ASN A 168 -21.87 -6.68 -6.11
CA ASN A 168 -21.83 -5.22 -6.04
C ASN A 168 -21.20 -4.78 -4.72
N VAL A 169 -19.88 -4.58 -4.71
CA VAL A 169 -19.27 -3.59 -3.79
C VAL A 169 -20.17 -2.37 -3.84
N PRO A 170 -20.78 -1.95 -2.71
CA PRO A 170 -21.81 -0.93 -2.76
C PRO A 170 -21.27 0.29 -3.49
N ARG A 171 -21.99 0.77 -4.52
CA ARG A 171 -21.55 1.90 -5.37
C ARG A 171 -21.04 3.08 -4.53
N LYS A 172 -21.61 3.26 -3.34
CA LYS A 172 -21.19 4.28 -2.38
C LYS A 172 -19.82 4.02 -1.76
N LEU A 173 -19.45 2.77 -1.41
CA LEU A 173 -18.10 2.46 -0.96
C LEU A 173 -17.09 2.68 -2.07
N LYS A 174 -17.38 2.21 -3.29
CA LYS A 174 -16.53 2.47 -4.46
C LYS A 174 -16.32 3.98 -4.68
N LYS A 175 -17.39 4.76 -4.61
CA LYS A 175 -17.32 6.23 -4.68
C LYS A 175 -16.49 6.83 -3.55
N ALA A 176 -16.63 6.32 -2.33
CA ALA A 176 -15.92 6.83 -1.16
C ALA A 176 -14.42 6.57 -1.25
N VAL A 177 -14.04 5.37 -1.68
CA VAL A 177 -12.63 5.03 -1.91
C VAL A 177 -12.08 5.86 -3.07
N GLY A 178 -12.81 5.99 -4.18
CA GLY A 178 -12.39 6.88 -5.26
C GLY A 178 -12.20 8.34 -4.82
N ALA A 179 -13.06 8.86 -3.93
CA ALA A 179 -12.87 10.18 -3.35
C ALA A 179 -11.59 10.26 -2.51
N PHE A 180 -11.30 9.24 -1.69
CA PHE A 180 -10.07 9.15 -0.90
C PHE A 180 -8.82 9.14 -1.80
N GLU A 181 -8.84 8.34 -2.87
CA GLU A 181 -7.73 8.22 -3.82
C GLU A 181 -7.44 9.51 -4.58
N ASN A 182 -8.48 10.28 -4.88
CA ASN A 182 -8.38 11.61 -5.49
C ASN A 182 -8.08 12.72 -4.46
N GLN A 183 -7.62 12.35 -3.25
CA GLN A 183 -7.32 13.26 -2.14
C GLN A 183 -8.50 14.12 -1.66
N GLN A 184 -9.73 13.78 -2.08
CA GLN A 184 -10.97 14.44 -1.66
C GLN A 184 -11.41 13.87 -0.30
N THR A 185 -10.54 14.06 0.70
CA THR A 185 -10.64 13.40 2.00
C THR A 185 -11.95 13.72 2.73
N ASP A 186 -12.45 14.95 2.63
CA ASP A 186 -13.74 15.34 3.22
C ASP A 186 -14.92 14.61 2.58
N GLU A 187 -14.90 14.45 1.25
CA GLU A 187 -15.93 13.70 0.52
C GLU A 187 -15.86 12.21 0.87
N ALA A 188 -14.65 11.64 0.97
CA ALA A 188 -14.45 10.26 1.41
C ALA A 188 -15.04 10.04 2.82
N ILE A 189 -14.71 10.90 3.79
CA ILE A 189 -15.26 10.84 5.15
C ILE A 189 -16.78 10.97 5.13
N ARG A 190 -17.32 11.92 4.36
CA ARG A 190 -18.77 12.13 4.23
C ARG A 190 -19.48 10.88 3.72
N LEU A 191 -18.92 10.24 2.70
CA LEU A 191 -19.46 9.01 2.13
C LEU A 191 -19.33 7.83 3.09
N LEU A 192 -18.18 7.65 3.75
CA LEU A 192 -17.91 6.53 4.67
C LEU A 192 -18.66 6.62 6.00
N LYS A 193 -18.97 7.83 6.48
CA LYS A 193 -19.79 8.04 7.69
C LYS A 193 -21.23 7.55 7.53
N ASN A 194 -21.72 7.47 6.30
CA ASN A 194 -23.07 7.02 6.05
C ASN A 194 -23.15 5.50 6.28
N ARG A 195 -23.60 5.08 7.47
CA ARG A 195 -23.73 3.65 7.82
C ARG A 195 -24.56 2.84 6.82
N ARG A 196 -25.50 3.49 6.12
CA ARG A 196 -26.28 2.86 5.02
C ARG A 196 -25.42 2.48 3.80
N LEU A 197 -24.09 2.61 3.84
CA LEU A 197 -23.17 2.03 2.86
C LEU A 197 -23.24 0.51 2.84
N SER A 198 -23.52 -0.12 3.98
CA SER A 198 -23.39 -1.56 4.17
C SER A 198 -24.65 -2.38 3.90
N LEU A 199 -25.76 -1.71 3.59
CA LEU A 199 -27.00 -2.40 3.32
C LEU A 199 -26.93 -2.95 1.89
N LEU A 200 -26.58 -4.23 1.78
CA LEU A 200 -26.96 -5.02 0.60
C LEU A 200 -28.48 -4.85 0.41
N PRO A 201 -28.96 -4.67 -0.84
CA PRO A 201 -30.38 -4.62 -1.08
C PRO A 201 -31.00 -5.86 -0.47
N ARG A 202 -31.86 -5.66 0.55
CA ARG A 202 -32.57 -6.76 1.21
C ARG A 202 -33.30 -7.48 0.10
N LYS A 203 -32.91 -8.74 -0.15
CA LYS A 203 -33.59 -9.65 -1.06
C LYS A 203 -35.08 -9.53 -0.72
N LYS A 204 -35.86 -8.98 -1.65
CA LYS A 204 -37.25 -8.54 -1.42
C LYS A 204 -38.13 -9.79 -1.49
N ASP A 205 -37.88 -10.70 -0.57
CA ASP A 205 -38.45 -12.04 -0.60
C ASP A 205 -39.66 -12.03 0.34
N GLU A 206 -40.86 -12.01 -0.26
CA GLU A 206 -42.09 -12.73 0.09
C GLU A 206 -42.68 -12.74 1.53
N TYR A 207 -42.01 -12.25 2.57
CA TYR A 207 -42.55 -12.31 3.93
C TYR A 207 -43.21 -10.98 4.31
N GLY A 208 -44.54 -11.05 4.37
CA GLY A 208 -45.47 -9.96 4.59
C GLY A 208 -45.24 -9.12 5.84
N ALA A 209 -45.64 -7.86 5.70
CA ALA A 209 -45.96 -6.85 6.71
C ALA A 209 -45.71 -7.23 8.17
N GLY A 210 -44.50 -6.92 8.65
CA GLY A 210 -44.16 -6.95 10.06
C GLY A 210 -42.98 -6.04 10.34
N GLU A 211 -43.25 -4.74 10.51
CA GLU A 211 -42.25 -3.75 10.95
C GLU A 211 -41.81 -4.03 12.39
N LYS A 212 -40.86 -4.94 12.60
CA LYS A 212 -40.12 -5.02 13.87
C LYS A 212 -38.64 -5.16 13.60
N GLY A 213 -37.91 -4.08 13.92
CA GLY A 213 -36.46 -4.03 14.09
C GLY A 213 -35.66 -4.48 12.87
N VAL A 214 -35.28 -3.54 12.00
CA VAL A 214 -34.23 -3.79 11.02
C VAL A 214 -32.92 -3.97 11.79
N GLN A 215 -32.60 -5.21 12.16
CA GLN A 215 -31.25 -5.53 12.62
C GLN A 215 -30.32 -5.24 11.44
N GLU A 216 -29.41 -4.28 11.65
CA GLU A 216 -28.40 -3.84 10.68
C GLU A 216 -27.40 -4.98 10.48
N ASN A 217 -27.78 -6.00 9.71
CA ASN A 217 -26.93 -7.14 9.38
C ASN A 217 -25.93 -6.70 8.32
N THR A 218 -24.95 -5.92 8.78
CA THR A 218 -23.86 -5.43 7.96
C THR A 218 -22.85 -6.56 7.79
N ASP A 219 -22.40 -6.77 6.55
CA ASP A 219 -21.25 -7.64 6.26
C ASP A 219 -20.02 -7.19 7.10
N PRO A 220 -19.50 -8.05 8.00
CA PRO A 220 -18.35 -7.72 8.84
C PRO A 220 -17.08 -7.35 8.04
N VAL A 221 -16.92 -7.90 6.85
CA VAL A 221 -15.80 -7.59 5.94
C VAL A 221 -15.96 -6.15 5.44
N LEU A 222 -17.12 -5.83 4.88
CA LEU A 222 -17.44 -4.50 4.37
C LEU A 222 -17.35 -3.42 5.47
N GLU A 223 -17.78 -3.74 6.69
CA GLU A 223 -17.62 -2.87 7.85
C GLU A 223 -16.15 -2.61 8.16
N SER A 224 -15.31 -3.64 8.09
CA SER A 224 -13.86 -3.51 8.30
C SER A 224 -13.23 -2.61 7.25
N PHE A 225 -13.61 -2.74 5.97
CA PHE A 225 -13.21 -1.81 4.91
C PHE A 225 -13.64 -0.38 5.20
N ARG A 226 -14.91 -0.17 5.56
CA ARG A 226 -15.44 1.16 5.87
C ARG A 226 -14.66 1.83 7.00
N LYS A 227 -14.45 1.11 8.11
CA LYS A 227 -13.71 1.62 9.27
C LYS A 227 -12.25 1.91 8.93
N PHE A 228 -11.60 1.02 8.17
CA PHE A 228 -10.23 1.21 7.74
C PHE A 228 -10.06 2.51 6.95
N TYR A 229 -10.83 2.70 5.88
CA TYR A 229 -10.71 3.93 5.07
C TYR A 229 -11.12 5.18 5.82
N LEU A 230 -12.10 5.08 6.73
CA LEU A 230 -12.51 6.21 7.55
C LEU A 230 -11.37 6.61 8.49
N GLY A 231 -10.70 5.63 9.10
CA GLY A 231 -9.52 5.82 9.92
C GLY A 231 -8.36 6.48 9.18
N VAL A 232 -7.99 5.94 8.01
CA VAL A 232 -6.91 6.51 7.18
C VAL A 232 -7.25 7.92 6.69
N SER A 233 -8.52 8.17 6.31
CA SER A 233 -8.97 9.52 5.91
C SER A 233 -8.87 10.52 7.05
N TYR A 234 -9.19 10.14 8.30
CA TYR A 234 -8.98 11.04 9.43
C TYR A 234 -7.50 11.28 9.71
N LEU A 235 -6.66 10.27 9.54
CA LEU A 235 -5.22 10.40 9.75
C LEU A 235 -4.59 11.36 8.74
N SER A 236 -5.01 11.30 7.46
CA SER A 236 -4.53 12.21 6.42
C SER A 236 -4.93 13.66 6.71
N LYS A 237 -6.11 13.91 7.30
CA LYS A 237 -6.52 15.23 7.82
C LYS A 237 -5.76 15.70 9.06
N GLY A 238 -4.91 14.86 9.65
CA GLY A 238 -4.24 15.15 10.92
C GLY A 238 -5.13 14.96 12.15
N GLU A 239 -6.32 14.41 11.99
CA GLU A 239 -7.25 14.10 13.08
C GLU A 239 -6.92 12.73 13.71
N ALA A 240 -5.69 12.58 14.22
CA ALA A 240 -5.13 11.30 14.67
C ALA A 240 -5.97 10.58 15.74
N ALA A 241 -6.51 11.32 16.71
CA ALA A 241 -7.39 10.76 17.74
C ALA A 241 -8.65 10.08 17.16
N ARG A 242 -9.26 10.69 16.13
CA ARG A 242 -10.42 10.10 15.44
C ARG A 242 -10.01 8.91 14.59
N ALA A 243 -8.83 8.97 13.95
CA ALA A 243 -8.30 7.84 13.19
C ALA A 243 -8.18 6.59 14.06
N LEU A 244 -7.62 6.72 15.27
CA LEU A 244 -7.46 5.62 16.23
C LEU A 244 -8.79 4.94 16.56
N THR A 245 -9.87 5.70 16.75
CA THR A 245 -11.21 5.14 17.02
C THR A 245 -11.65 4.12 15.97
N TYR A 246 -11.41 4.41 14.69
CA TYR A 246 -11.86 3.53 13.60
C TYR A 246 -10.85 2.42 13.31
N LEU A 247 -9.55 2.71 13.33
CA LEU A 247 -8.50 1.74 12.98
C LEU A 247 -8.43 0.58 13.98
N GLN A 248 -8.64 0.83 15.27
CA GLN A 248 -8.60 -0.22 16.31
C GLN A 248 -9.74 -1.23 16.17
N GLU A 249 -10.83 -0.85 15.51
CA GLU A 249 -11.99 -1.71 15.31
C GLU A 249 -11.95 -2.50 13.99
N VAL A 250 -10.91 -2.33 13.18
CA VAL A 250 -10.74 -3.05 11.91
C VAL A 250 -10.36 -4.50 12.18
N LYS A 251 -11.10 -5.42 11.56
CA LYS A 251 -10.84 -6.86 11.61
C LYS A 251 -10.23 -7.34 10.29
N ASN A 252 -10.02 -8.65 10.20
CA ASN A 252 -9.62 -9.29 8.94
C ASN A 252 -10.63 -8.95 7.81
N PRO A 253 -10.16 -8.76 6.57
CA PRO A 253 -8.79 -9.00 6.12
C PRO A 253 -7.80 -7.85 6.35
N LEU A 254 -8.24 -6.66 6.79
CA LEU A 254 -7.41 -5.44 6.85
C LEU A 254 -6.70 -5.21 8.19
N ARG A 255 -6.58 -6.25 9.01
CA ARG A 255 -6.08 -6.12 10.38
C ARG A 255 -4.63 -5.63 10.42
N ASP A 256 -3.77 -6.14 9.55
CA ASP A 256 -2.35 -5.79 9.57
C ASP A 256 -2.10 -4.37 9.07
N GLU A 257 -2.82 -3.94 8.03
CA GLU A 257 -2.83 -2.55 7.58
C GLU A 257 -3.32 -1.62 8.68
N ALA A 258 -4.41 -1.99 9.35
CA ALA A 258 -4.94 -1.18 10.44
C ALA A 258 -3.96 -1.07 11.61
N ARG A 259 -3.26 -2.15 11.99
CA ARG A 259 -2.20 -2.11 13.02
C ARG A 259 -1.10 -1.13 12.63
N TRP A 260 -0.62 -1.21 11.39
CA TRP A 260 0.40 -0.29 10.87
C TRP A 260 -0.06 1.17 10.96
N TYR A 261 -1.22 1.49 10.40
CA TYR A 261 -1.78 2.84 10.47
C TYR A 261 -2.12 3.31 11.87
N THR A 262 -2.45 2.41 12.80
CA THR A 262 -2.64 2.73 14.22
C THR A 262 -1.33 3.19 14.86
N ALA A 263 -0.20 2.55 14.56
CA ALA A 263 1.11 3.00 15.04
C ALA A 263 1.43 4.41 14.54
N LEU A 264 1.20 4.68 13.26
CA LEU A 264 1.42 6.00 12.67
C LEU A 264 0.49 7.07 13.26
N ALA A 265 -0.77 6.71 13.51
CA ALA A 265 -1.71 7.58 14.19
C ALA A 265 -1.26 7.91 15.62
N HIS A 266 -0.68 6.95 16.36
CA HIS A 266 -0.07 7.24 17.66
C HIS A 266 1.11 8.20 17.57
N LEU A 267 1.99 8.04 16.59
CA LEU A 267 3.09 8.99 16.38
C LEU A 267 2.57 10.40 16.09
N LYS A 268 1.60 10.52 15.17
CA LYS A 268 0.96 11.80 14.83
C LYS A 268 0.21 12.42 16.02
N ASN A 269 -0.26 11.59 16.95
CA ASN A 269 -0.90 12.00 18.19
C ASN A 269 0.09 12.23 19.36
N ASN A 270 1.39 12.40 19.06
CA ASN A 270 2.46 12.61 20.06
C ASN A 270 2.52 11.51 21.14
N ASP A 271 2.20 10.26 20.78
CA ASP A 271 2.25 9.09 21.67
C ASP A 271 3.23 8.02 21.13
N PRO A 272 4.55 8.32 21.12
CA PRO A 272 5.55 7.40 20.58
C PRO A 272 5.69 6.11 21.40
N GLY A 273 5.30 6.13 22.67
CA GLY A 273 5.30 4.94 23.54
C GLY A 273 4.36 3.86 23.01
N LYS A 274 3.09 4.22 22.74
CA LYS A 274 2.12 3.26 22.16
C LYS A 274 2.50 2.86 20.74
N ALA A 275 3.01 3.79 19.93
CA ALA A 275 3.49 3.48 18.60
C ALA A 275 4.59 2.43 18.62
N ARG A 276 5.60 2.58 19.49
CA ARG A 276 6.71 1.63 19.64
C ARG A 276 6.23 0.23 20.00
N VAL A 277 5.26 0.10 20.91
CA VAL A 277 4.68 -1.21 21.27
C VAL A 277 4.04 -1.88 20.06
N ILE A 278 3.24 -1.14 19.29
CA ILE A 278 2.59 -1.68 18.09
C ILE A 278 3.62 -2.04 17.02
N LEU A 279 4.59 -1.18 16.74
CA LEU A 279 5.65 -1.43 15.76
C LEU A 279 6.49 -2.66 16.15
N GLN A 280 6.83 -2.83 17.44
CA GLN A 280 7.54 -4.03 17.90
C GLN A 280 6.73 -5.29 17.66
N SER A 281 5.41 -5.23 17.88
CA SER A 281 4.51 -6.35 17.59
C SER A 281 4.41 -6.67 16.08
N ILE A 282 4.53 -5.66 15.21
CA ILE A 282 4.52 -5.83 13.75
C ILE A 282 5.86 -6.41 13.28
N LYS A 283 6.99 -5.91 13.82
CA LYS A 283 8.35 -6.41 13.54
C LYS A 283 8.57 -7.85 14.00
N ASN A 284 7.92 -8.27 15.08
CA ASN A 284 8.05 -9.64 15.58
C ASN A 284 7.12 -10.63 14.85
N ASP A 285 6.22 -10.13 14.01
CA ASP A 285 5.26 -10.91 13.24
C ASP A 285 5.83 -11.13 11.83
N SER A 286 6.38 -12.31 11.57
CA SER A 286 7.01 -12.64 10.27
C SER A 286 6.01 -12.76 9.13
N ALA A 287 4.72 -12.95 9.44
CA ALA A 287 3.64 -12.96 8.44
C ALA A 287 3.19 -11.55 8.06
N SER A 288 3.49 -10.55 8.89
CA SER A 288 3.15 -9.16 8.60
C SER A 288 3.99 -8.62 7.44
N LYS A 289 3.32 -8.09 6.43
CA LYS A 289 3.98 -7.39 5.31
C LYS A 289 4.67 -6.07 5.69
N PHE A 290 4.45 -5.56 6.90
CA PHE A 290 5.07 -4.32 7.41
C PHE A 290 6.25 -4.61 8.35
N ASN A 291 6.73 -5.85 8.41
CA ASN A 291 7.79 -6.27 9.32
C ASN A 291 9.06 -5.42 9.17
N THR A 292 9.52 -5.26 7.93
CA THR A 292 10.74 -4.53 7.58
C THR A 292 10.59 -3.03 7.90
N GLU A 293 9.49 -2.41 7.48
CA GLU A 293 9.21 -0.99 7.70
C GLU A 293 9.05 -0.68 9.18
N ALA A 294 8.41 -1.57 9.96
CA ALA A 294 8.33 -1.42 11.40
C ALA A 294 9.72 -1.47 12.06
N GLY A 295 10.61 -2.34 11.57
CA GLY A 295 11.99 -2.40 12.02
C GLY A 295 12.77 -1.13 11.75
N GLN A 296 12.60 -0.53 10.57
CA GLN A 296 13.23 0.74 10.20
C GLN A 296 12.71 1.88 11.08
N LEU A 297 11.40 2.04 11.16
CA LEU A 297 10.78 3.12 11.95
C LEU A 297 11.11 3.02 13.44
N LEU A 298 11.26 1.81 13.99
CA LEU A 298 11.72 1.62 15.37
C LEU A 298 13.15 2.09 15.61
N ASN A 299 14.03 2.03 14.61
CA ASN A 299 15.38 2.55 14.73
C ASN A 299 15.39 4.09 14.72
N GLU A 300 14.54 4.70 13.90
CA GLU A 300 14.39 6.17 13.82
C GLU A 300 13.79 6.78 15.10
N LEU A 301 13.00 6.02 15.86
CA LEU A 301 12.38 6.46 17.13
C LEU A 301 13.31 6.37 18.34
N LYS A 302 14.62 6.15 18.15
CA LYS A 302 15.62 6.09 19.22
C LYS A 302 16.17 7.47 19.54
#